data_AF-A0A933HBW2-F1
#
_entry.id   AF-A0A933HBW2-F1
#
_cell.length_a   1.000
_cell.length_b   1.000
_cell.length_c   1.000
_cell.angle_alpha   90.00
_cell.angle_beta   90.00
_cell.angle_gamma   90.00
#
_symmetry.space_group_name_H-M   'P 1'
#
loop_
_entity.id
_entity.type
_entity.pdbx_description
1 polymer ?
#
loop_
_entity_poly.entity_id
_entity_poly.type
_entity_poly.pdbx_seq_one_letter_code
_entity_poly.pdbx_strand_id
1 'polypeptide(L)'
;MEKKRIQNLSTELLERLKDLSDKLWKENNPAAVHVSVIIEEFEDELKLPHKIFDEVRGEWENRLKYAQEDYREEIEAKEKEISDFKKQLAGKDEIARKFSELKASVSAKDNEIAKLKERISEFETEINSRFVEKMRELYDKLNKKEMEHLAKWEDANKKIEEERQAFEREYAERMDGLKRKERVMEEDFNRKKTELIQTFERVKKDFERREQALRAEEEKFKKSSG
;
A
#
# COMPACT_ATOMS: atom_id res chain seq x y z
N MET A 1 58.48 6.05 -61.37
CA MET A 1 58.47 5.35 -62.67
C MET A 1 59.00 6.29 -63.72
N GLU A 2 60.17 6.00 -64.28
CA GLU A 2 60.75 6.78 -65.38
C GLU A 2 59.76 6.78 -66.54
N LYS A 3 59.30 7.97 -66.93
CA LYS A 3 58.53 8.17 -68.16
C LYS A 3 59.46 7.84 -69.32
N LYS A 4 59.50 6.58 -69.76
CA LYS A 4 60.08 6.21 -71.05
C LYS A 4 59.30 7.01 -72.09
N ARG A 5 59.92 8.08 -72.63
CA ARG A 5 59.39 8.80 -73.78
C ARG A 5 59.21 7.76 -74.87
N ILE A 6 57.96 7.54 -75.28
CA ILE A 6 57.68 6.77 -76.50
C ILE A 6 58.46 7.51 -77.59
N GLN A 7 59.51 6.88 -78.12
CA GLN A 7 60.34 7.47 -79.16
C GLN A 7 59.47 7.67 -80.40
N ASN A 8 59.25 8.92 -80.78
CA ASN A 8 58.51 9.26 -81.98
C ASN A 8 59.45 9.08 -83.18
N LEU A 9 59.44 7.87 -83.75
CA LEU A 9 60.20 7.56 -84.94
C LEU A 9 59.91 8.51 -86.10
N SER A 10 58.68 9.05 -86.23
CA SER A 10 58.31 9.92 -87.37
C SER A 10 58.96 11.30 -87.32
N THR A 11 59.00 11.95 -86.15
CA THR A 11 59.64 13.26 -85.98
C THR A 11 61.16 13.16 -86.03
N GLU A 12 61.73 12.09 -85.46
CA GLU A 12 63.17 11.84 -85.52
C GLU A 12 63.62 11.49 -86.95
N LEU A 13 62.79 10.78 -87.73
CA LEU A 13 63.02 10.52 -89.15
C LEU A 13 62.92 11.80 -89.99
N LEU A 14 61.94 12.67 -89.70
CA LEU A 14 61.78 13.97 -90.37
C LEU A 14 62.99 14.89 -90.10
N GLU A 15 63.46 14.98 -88.85
CA GLU A 15 64.67 15.73 -88.50
C GLU A 15 65.91 15.17 -89.21
N ARG A 16 66.09 13.85 -89.21
CA ARG A 16 67.19 13.20 -89.92
C ARG A 16 67.14 13.42 -91.44
N LEU A 17 65.94 13.44 -92.03
CA LEU A 17 65.74 13.74 -93.45
C LEU A 17 66.05 15.20 -93.76
N LYS A 18 65.64 16.15 -92.89
CA LYS A 18 65.99 17.57 -93.01
C LYS A 18 67.50 17.78 -92.91
N ASP A 19 68.15 17.16 -91.93
CA ASP A 19 69.62 17.19 -91.77
C ASP A 19 70.36 16.60 -93.00
N LEU A 20 69.81 15.52 -93.58
CA LEU A 20 70.36 14.91 -94.80
C LEU A 20 70.18 15.84 -96.01
N SER A 21 69.01 16.47 -96.16
CA SER A 21 68.74 17.45 -97.21
C SER A 21 69.70 18.64 -97.12
N ASP A 22 69.90 19.19 -95.92
CA ASP A 22 70.82 20.30 -95.67
C ASP A 22 72.28 19.94 -96.00
N LYS A 23 72.70 18.70 -95.74
CA LYS A 23 74.02 18.19 -96.12
C LYS A 23 74.17 18.07 -97.64
N LEU A 24 73.17 17.50 -98.32
CA LEU A 24 73.18 17.33 -99.77
C LEU A 24 73.15 18.68 -100.51
N TRP A 25 72.43 19.67 -99.97
CA TRP A 25 72.47 21.05 -100.46
C TRP A 25 73.86 21.68 -100.34
N LYS A 26 74.54 21.50 -99.19
CA LYS A 26 75.93 21.97 -99.00
C LYS A 26 76.92 21.29 -99.95
N GLU A 27 76.62 20.07 -100.38
CA GLU A 27 77.44 19.29 -101.31
C GLU A 27 77.08 19.53 -102.80
N ASN A 28 76.14 20.43 -103.12
CA ASN A 28 75.60 20.66 -104.48
C ASN A 28 75.06 19.39 -105.16
N ASN A 29 74.53 18.44 -104.39
CA ASN A 29 73.99 17.20 -104.91
C ASN A 29 72.54 17.40 -105.40
N PRO A 30 72.21 17.09 -106.68
CA PRO A 30 70.85 17.25 -107.20
C PRO A 30 69.80 16.41 -106.46
N ALA A 31 70.20 15.35 -105.73
CA ALA A 31 69.32 14.58 -104.87
C ALA A 31 68.69 15.40 -103.73
N ALA A 32 69.30 16.52 -103.33
CA ALA A 32 68.78 17.42 -102.29
C ALA A 32 67.39 17.96 -102.64
N VAL A 33 67.14 18.24 -103.94
CA VAL A 33 65.85 18.72 -104.44
C VAL A 33 64.78 17.65 -104.26
N HIS A 34 65.08 16.41 -104.65
CA HIS A 34 64.14 15.28 -104.51
C HIS A 34 63.83 14.97 -103.04
N VAL A 35 64.83 15.02 -102.16
CA VAL A 35 64.63 14.83 -100.71
C VAL A 35 63.80 15.98 -100.13
N SER A 36 64.02 17.22 -100.56
CA SER A 36 63.23 18.37 -100.11
C SER A 36 61.76 18.27 -100.54
N VAL A 37 61.49 17.86 -101.78
CA VAL A 37 60.12 17.63 -102.29
C VAL A 37 59.41 16.51 -101.51
N ILE A 38 60.10 15.40 -101.24
CA ILE A 38 59.53 14.31 -100.42
C ILE A 38 59.29 14.79 -98.98
N ILE A 39 60.17 15.60 -98.40
CA ILE A 39 59.93 16.18 -97.08
C ILE A 39 58.69 17.09 -97.13
N GLU A 40 58.57 17.99 -98.10
CA GLU A 40 57.42 18.90 -98.20
C GLU A 40 56.10 18.15 -98.43
N GLU A 41 56.09 17.13 -99.29
CA GLU A 41 54.88 16.34 -99.61
C GLU A 41 54.41 15.50 -98.40
N PHE A 42 55.34 14.92 -97.65
CA PHE A 42 55.03 14.02 -96.53
C PHE A 42 55.15 14.65 -95.14
N GLU A 43 55.56 15.91 -95.01
CA GLU A 43 55.76 16.56 -93.71
C GLU A 43 54.46 16.62 -92.89
N ASP A 44 53.33 16.87 -93.55
CA ASP A 44 52.02 16.89 -92.89
C ASP A 44 51.57 15.48 -92.47
N GLU A 45 51.82 14.46 -93.31
CA GLU A 45 51.53 13.06 -93.00
C GLU A 45 52.40 12.53 -91.85
N LEU A 46 53.66 12.94 -91.79
CA LEU A 46 54.59 12.58 -90.71
C LEU A 46 54.24 13.26 -89.37
N LYS A 47 53.58 14.43 -89.42
CA LYS A 47 53.08 15.16 -88.23
C LYS A 47 51.69 14.70 -87.77
N LEU A 48 50.88 14.10 -88.64
CA LEU A 48 49.51 13.68 -88.34
C LEU A 48 49.42 12.70 -87.14
N PRO A 49 50.25 11.64 -87.03
CA PRO A 49 50.24 10.76 -85.86
C PRO A 49 50.50 11.51 -84.56
N HIS A 50 51.35 12.54 -84.59
CA HIS A 50 51.67 13.31 -83.39
C HIS A 50 50.47 14.09 -82.88
N LYS A 51 49.75 14.76 -83.79
CA LYS A 51 48.49 15.44 -83.47
C LYS A 51 47.48 14.47 -82.86
N ILE A 52 47.30 13.29 -83.48
CA ILE A 52 46.40 12.25 -82.98
C ILE A 52 46.84 11.77 -81.57
N PHE A 53 48.14 11.56 -81.34
CA PHE A 53 48.63 11.15 -80.02
C PHE A 53 48.43 12.21 -78.94
N ASP A 54 48.63 13.49 -79.26
CA ASP A 54 48.42 14.57 -78.30
C ASP A 54 46.93 14.80 -78.01
N GLU A 55 46.07 14.68 -79.03
CA GLU A 55 44.60 14.69 -78.86
C GLU A 55 44.14 13.55 -77.96
N VAL A 56 44.53 12.31 -78.29
CA VAL A 56 44.18 11.12 -77.50
C VAL A 56 44.73 11.23 -76.09
N ARG A 57 45.98 11.68 -75.90
CA ARG A 57 46.55 11.91 -74.56
C ARG A 57 45.72 12.94 -73.79
N GLY A 58 45.37 14.07 -74.43
CA GLY A 58 44.54 15.11 -73.84
C GLY A 58 43.15 14.59 -73.43
N GLU A 59 42.51 13.80 -74.28
CA GLU A 59 41.23 13.15 -73.95
C GLU A 59 41.36 12.21 -72.74
N TRP A 60 42.41 11.39 -72.68
CA TRP A 60 42.64 10.49 -71.54
C TRP A 60 42.97 11.24 -70.26
N GLU A 61 43.78 12.30 -70.33
CA GLU A 61 44.09 13.16 -69.18
C GLU A 61 42.83 13.85 -68.66
N ASN A 62 41.96 14.33 -69.56
CA ASN A 62 40.67 14.90 -69.18
C ASN A 62 39.76 13.86 -68.54
N ARG A 63 39.60 12.67 -69.14
CA ARG A 63 38.81 11.57 -68.57
C ARG A 63 39.34 11.16 -67.19
N LEU A 64 40.66 11.08 -67.04
CA LEU A 64 41.29 10.76 -65.76
C LEU A 64 41.00 11.85 -64.72
N LYS A 65 41.07 13.12 -65.11
CA LYS A 65 40.77 14.24 -64.22
C LYS A 65 39.31 14.22 -63.77
N TYR A 66 38.36 14.03 -64.68
CA TYR A 66 36.94 13.91 -64.34
C TYR A 66 36.68 12.74 -63.40
N ALA A 67 37.23 11.55 -63.69
CA ALA A 67 37.08 10.40 -62.81
C ALA A 67 37.68 10.65 -61.42
N GLN A 68 38.82 11.36 -61.33
CA GLN A 68 39.42 11.72 -60.04
C GLN A 68 38.57 12.72 -59.25
N GLU A 69 37.91 13.64 -59.93
CA GLU A 69 37.01 14.63 -59.33
C GLU A 69 35.73 13.94 -58.84
N ASP A 70 35.12 13.08 -59.67
CA ASP A 70 33.95 12.28 -59.29
C ASP A 70 34.22 11.41 -58.04
N TYR A 71 35.35 10.69 -58.02
CA TYR A 71 35.71 9.87 -56.85
C TYR A 71 36.02 10.73 -55.62
N ARG A 72 36.60 11.92 -55.79
CA ARG A 72 36.84 12.84 -54.68
C ARG A 72 35.51 13.29 -54.07
N GLU A 73 34.56 13.72 -54.90
CA GLU A 73 33.24 14.12 -54.45
C GLU A 73 32.50 12.98 -53.74
N GLU A 74 32.59 11.76 -54.27
CA GLU A 74 32.00 10.57 -53.64
C GLU A 74 32.64 10.27 -52.27
N ILE A 75 33.97 10.37 -52.15
CA ILE A 75 34.67 10.21 -50.87
C ILE A 75 34.21 11.27 -49.87
N GLU A 76 34.16 12.54 -50.25
CA GLU A 76 33.73 13.64 -49.37
C GLU A 76 32.28 13.46 -48.91
N ALA A 77 31.39 13.01 -49.81
CA ALA A 77 30.00 12.68 -49.47
C ALA A 77 29.92 11.53 -48.47
N LYS A 78 30.69 10.45 -48.68
CA LYS A 78 30.73 9.29 -47.79
C LYS A 78 31.34 9.63 -46.43
N GLU A 79 32.37 10.47 -46.38
CA GLU A 79 32.95 10.95 -45.12
C GLU A 79 31.94 11.77 -44.30
N LYS A 80 31.11 12.58 -44.95
CA LYS A 80 30.03 13.32 -44.31
C LYS A 80 28.96 12.38 -43.75
N GLU A 81 28.51 11.39 -44.52
CA GLU A 81 27.57 10.35 -44.04
C GLU A 81 28.13 9.61 -42.82
N ILE A 82 29.40 9.21 -42.85
CA ILE A 82 30.07 8.54 -41.72
C ILE A 82 30.10 9.45 -40.48
N SER A 83 30.39 10.74 -40.65
CA SER A 83 30.39 11.71 -39.55
C SER A 83 29.02 11.85 -38.91
N ASP A 84 27.96 11.93 -39.71
CA ASP A 84 26.59 12.05 -39.23
C ASP A 84 26.11 10.77 -38.54
N PHE A 85 26.42 9.59 -39.07
CA PHE A 85 26.12 8.32 -38.40
C PHE A 85 26.86 8.17 -37.07
N LYS A 86 28.11 8.62 -36.96
CA LYS A 86 28.85 8.63 -35.69
C LYS A 86 28.17 9.50 -34.63
N LYS A 87 27.69 10.69 -35.00
CA LYS A 87 26.95 11.57 -34.08
C LYS A 87 25.64 10.94 -33.63
N GLN A 88 24.89 10.32 -34.55
CA GLN A 88 23.65 9.62 -34.20
C GLN A 88 23.91 8.44 -33.27
N LEU A 89 24.98 7.67 -33.50
CA LEU A 89 25.36 6.55 -32.64
C LEU A 89 25.69 7.03 -31.22
N ALA A 90 26.49 8.09 -31.08
CA ALA A 90 26.82 8.68 -29.79
C ALA A 90 25.57 9.16 -29.03
N GLY A 91 24.60 9.75 -29.72
CA GLY A 91 23.31 10.13 -29.13
C GLY A 91 22.50 8.94 -28.63
N LYS A 92 22.50 7.82 -29.36
CA LYS A 92 21.83 6.58 -28.93
C LYS A 92 22.49 5.97 -27.69
N ASP A 93 23.82 5.99 -27.61
CA ASP A 93 24.56 5.48 -26.45
C ASP A 93 24.25 6.30 -25.18
N GLU A 94 24.13 7.62 -25.30
CA GLU A 94 23.74 8.49 -24.19
C GLU A 94 22.32 8.16 -23.70
N ILE A 95 21.37 7.96 -24.62
CA ILE A 95 20.00 7.56 -24.28
C ILE A 95 19.99 6.19 -23.59
N ALA A 96 20.78 5.22 -24.08
CA ALA A 96 20.88 3.90 -23.47
C ALA A 96 21.43 3.95 -22.03
N ARG A 97 22.41 4.83 -21.76
CA ARG A 97 22.91 5.08 -20.41
C ARG A 97 21.83 5.67 -19.51
N LYS A 98 21.17 6.74 -19.93
CA LYS A 98 20.06 7.36 -19.17
C LYS A 98 18.93 6.38 -18.89
N PHE A 99 18.59 5.54 -19.87
CA PHE A 99 17.58 4.50 -19.70
C PHE A 99 17.99 3.46 -18.64
N SER A 100 19.25 3.05 -18.64
CA SER A 100 19.78 2.10 -17.65
C SER A 100 19.78 2.69 -16.23
N GLU A 101 20.15 3.96 -16.08
CA GLU A 101 20.11 4.70 -14.82
C GLU A 101 18.66 4.84 -14.30
N LEU A 102 17.73 5.25 -15.17
CA LEU A 102 16.31 5.35 -14.83
C LEU A 102 15.76 3.99 -14.40
N LYS A 103 16.09 2.91 -15.11
CA LYS A 103 15.68 1.56 -14.75
C LYS A 103 16.19 1.13 -13.37
N ALA A 104 17.46 1.45 -13.06
CA ALA A 104 18.03 1.18 -11.74
C ALA A 104 17.35 2.00 -10.64
N SER A 105 17.06 3.28 -10.90
CA SER A 105 16.34 4.16 -9.98
C SER A 105 14.92 3.67 -9.69
N VAL A 106 14.18 3.28 -10.73
CA VAL A 106 12.83 2.69 -10.59
C VAL A 106 12.89 1.41 -9.75
N SER A 107 13.81 0.50 -10.05
CA SER A 107 13.97 -0.73 -9.27
C SER A 107 14.31 -0.46 -7.80
N ALA A 108 15.14 0.55 -7.51
CA ALA A 108 15.43 0.96 -6.14
C ALA A 108 14.17 1.49 -5.42
N LYS A 109 13.35 2.28 -6.12
CA LYS A 109 12.09 2.81 -5.59
C LYS A 109 11.03 1.74 -5.38
N ASP A 110 10.92 0.75 -6.27
CA ASP A 110 10.02 -0.38 -6.10
C ASP A 110 10.38 -1.20 -4.85
N ASN A 111 11.67 -1.42 -4.60
CA ASN A 111 12.15 -2.08 -3.39
C ASN A 111 11.84 -1.26 -2.12
N GLU A 112 11.97 0.06 -2.17
CA GLU A 112 11.60 0.95 -1.06
C GLU A 112 10.10 0.87 -0.76
N ILE A 113 9.25 0.88 -1.80
CA ILE A 113 7.79 0.72 -1.67
C ILE A 113 7.44 -0.64 -1.05
N ALA A 114 8.10 -1.73 -1.47
CA ALA A 114 7.86 -3.06 -0.91
C ALA A 114 8.15 -3.10 0.60
N LYS A 115 9.28 -2.53 1.04
CA LYS A 115 9.65 -2.42 2.46
C LYS A 115 8.65 -1.58 3.26
N LEU A 116 8.18 -0.46 2.69
CA LEU A 116 7.18 0.37 3.35
C LEU A 116 5.85 -0.35 3.50
N LYS A 117 5.42 -1.12 2.50
CA LYS A 117 4.20 -1.94 2.57
C LYS A 117 4.27 -3.01 3.65
N GLU A 118 5.40 -3.72 3.75
CA GLU A 118 5.64 -4.71 4.81
C GLU A 118 5.51 -4.06 6.19
N ARG A 119 6.18 -2.91 6.39
CA ARG A 119 6.13 -2.17 7.66
C ARG A 119 4.73 -1.65 8.01
N ILE A 120 3.93 -1.24 7.03
CA ILE A 120 2.53 -0.87 7.24
C ILE A 120 1.74 -2.09 7.73
N SER A 121 1.92 -3.25 7.09
CA SER A 121 1.24 -4.48 7.49
C SER A 121 1.62 -4.89 8.92
N GLU A 122 2.90 -4.78 9.30
CA GLU A 122 3.35 -5.01 10.68
C GLU A 122 2.65 -4.07 11.66
N PHE A 123 2.62 -2.77 11.39
CA PHE A 123 1.93 -1.80 12.25
C PHE A 123 0.42 -2.07 12.36
N GLU A 124 -0.24 -2.44 11.28
CA GLU A 124 -1.66 -2.83 11.30
C GLU A 124 -1.90 -4.03 12.22
N THR A 125 -1.04 -5.06 12.14
CA THR A 125 -1.14 -6.22 13.03
C THR A 125 -0.89 -5.87 14.50
N GLU A 126 0.09 -5.00 14.77
CA GLU A 126 0.39 -4.54 16.13
C GLU A 126 -0.76 -3.73 16.73
N ILE A 127 -1.33 -2.80 15.97
CA ILE A 127 -2.48 -1.99 16.39
C ILE A 127 -3.68 -2.90 16.68
N ASN A 128 -3.98 -3.84 15.79
CA ASN A 128 -5.09 -4.78 15.97
C ASN A 128 -4.88 -5.64 17.23
N SER A 129 -3.68 -6.14 17.45
CA SER A 129 -3.34 -6.92 18.65
C SER A 129 -3.56 -6.12 19.93
N ARG A 130 -3.02 -4.89 19.99
CA ARG A 130 -3.18 -4.00 21.15
C ARG A 130 -4.64 -3.62 21.40
N PHE A 131 -5.41 -3.44 20.33
CA PHE A 131 -6.84 -3.13 20.44
C PHE A 131 -7.61 -4.31 21.05
N VAL A 132 -7.39 -5.53 20.54
CA VAL A 132 -8.02 -6.75 21.07
C VAL A 132 -7.65 -6.97 22.54
N GLU A 133 -6.38 -6.80 22.89
CA GLU A 133 -5.90 -6.92 24.27
C GLU A 133 -6.58 -5.91 25.21
N LYS A 134 -6.64 -4.62 24.82
CA LYS A 134 -7.35 -3.61 25.60
C LYS A 134 -8.85 -3.90 25.74
N MET A 135 -9.50 -4.36 24.68
CA MET A 135 -10.91 -4.72 24.73
C MET A 135 -11.14 -5.87 25.72
N ARG A 136 -10.29 -6.90 25.67
CA ARG A 136 -10.33 -8.02 26.61
C ARG A 136 -10.14 -7.54 28.05
N GLU A 137 -9.15 -6.70 28.32
CA GLU A 137 -8.95 -6.12 29.65
C GLU A 137 -10.17 -5.34 30.16
N LEU A 138 -10.82 -4.57 29.29
CA LEU A 138 -12.02 -3.81 29.65
C LEU A 138 -13.18 -4.74 30.00
N TYR A 139 -13.39 -5.80 29.21
CA TYR A 139 -14.38 -6.82 29.52
C TYR A 139 -14.09 -7.53 30.84
N ASP A 140 -12.84 -7.92 31.10
CA ASP A 140 -12.45 -8.57 32.34
C ASP A 140 -12.68 -7.65 33.56
N LYS A 141 -12.36 -6.34 33.43
CA LYS A 141 -12.62 -5.33 34.46
C LYS A 141 -14.11 -5.10 34.70
N LEU A 142 -14.90 -5.05 33.63
CA LEU A 142 -16.36 -4.89 33.72
C LEU A 142 -16.99 -6.09 34.42
N ASN A 143 -16.70 -7.31 33.94
CA ASN A 143 -17.19 -8.55 34.53
C ASN A 143 -16.83 -8.66 36.01
N LYS A 144 -15.58 -8.31 36.38
CA LYS A 144 -15.17 -8.31 37.79
C LYS A 144 -16.03 -7.36 38.63
N LYS A 145 -16.28 -6.13 38.15
CA LYS A 145 -17.15 -5.18 38.85
C LYS A 145 -18.59 -5.66 38.94
N GLU A 146 -19.13 -6.24 37.87
CA GLU A 146 -20.48 -6.81 37.86
C GLU A 146 -20.61 -7.91 38.92
N MET A 147 -19.64 -8.84 39.00
CA MET A 147 -19.61 -9.87 40.03
C MET A 147 -19.49 -9.30 41.44
N GLU A 148 -18.68 -8.25 41.64
CA GLU A 148 -18.59 -7.56 42.94
C GLU A 148 -19.91 -6.88 43.34
N HIS A 149 -20.64 -6.30 42.38
CA HIS A 149 -21.95 -5.69 42.63
C HIS A 149 -23.02 -6.75 42.91
N LEU A 150 -23.04 -7.86 42.18
CA LEU A 150 -23.93 -8.98 42.43
C LEU A 150 -23.70 -9.57 43.83
N ALA A 151 -22.45 -9.83 44.23
CA ALA A 151 -22.12 -10.32 45.56
C ALA A 151 -22.60 -9.37 46.67
N LYS A 152 -22.38 -8.06 46.52
CA LYS A 152 -22.89 -7.06 47.48
C LYS A 152 -24.41 -7.04 47.57
N TRP A 153 -25.09 -7.21 46.44
CA TRP A 153 -26.54 -7.27 46.39
C TRP A 153 -27.08 -8.53 47.06
N GLU A 154 -26.46 -9.69 46.81
CA GLU A 154 -26.79 -10.96 47.47
C GLU A 154 -26.62 -10.87 48.99
N ASP A 155 -25.50 -10.30 49.47
CA ASP A 155 -25.26 -10.08 50.89
C ASP A 155 -26.29 -9.14 51.53
N ALA A 156 -26.64 -8.06 50.85
CA ALA A 156 -27.66 -7.12 51.33
C ALA A 156 -29.04 -7.77 51.38
N ASN A 157 -29.42 -8.52 50.34
CA ASN A 157 -30.69 -9.22 50.27
C ASN A 157 -30.80 -10.30 51.36
N LYS A 158 -29.70 -11.03 51.61
CA LYS A 158 -29.62 -12.01 52.69
C LYS A 158 -29.82 -11.35 54.06
N LYS A 159 -29.20 -10.20 54.33
CA LYS A 159 -29.41 -9.46 55.58
C LYS A 159 -30.86 -9.03 55.77
N ILE A 160 -31.49 -8.50 54.71
CA ILE A 160 -32.91 -8.12 54.75
C ILE A 160 -33.80 -9.33 55.03
N GLU A 161 -33.50 -10.48 54.44
CA GLU A 161 -34.22 -11.73 54.69
C GLU A 161 -34.08 -12.19 56.15
N GLU A 162 -32.86 -12.15 56.70
CA GLU A 162 -32.57 -12.48 58.10
C GLU A 162 -33.31 -11.55 59.08
N GLU A 163 -33.29 -10.23 58.81
CA GLU A 163 -34.01 -9.23 59.60
C GLU A 163 -35.53 -9.45 59.52
N ARG A 164 -36.08 -9.73 58.32
CA ARG A 164 -37.50 -10.01 58.15
C ARG A 164 -37.92 -11.25 58.96
N GLN A 165 -37.14 -12.33 58.88
CA GLN A 165 -37.40 -13.54 59.65
C GLN A 165 -37.28 -13.32 61.16
N ALA A 166 -36.40 -12.42 61.61
CA ALA A 166 -36.33 -12.02 63.02
C ALA A 166 -37.60 -11.26 63.45
N PHE A 167 -38.03 -10.26 62.67
CA PHE A 167 -39.26 -9.52 62.93
C PHE A 167 -40.52 -10.41 62.93
N GLU A 168 -40.62 -11.34 61.98
CA GLU A 168 -41.73 -12.32 61.92
C GLU A 168 -41.77 -13.19 63.19
N ARG A 169 -40.61 -13.65 63.67
CA ARG A 169 -40.51 -14.43 64.92
C ARG A 169 -40.90 -13.59 66.14
N GLU A 170 -40.36 -12.39 66.29
CA GLU A 170 -40.72 -11.50 67.41
C GLU A 170 -42.21 -11.17 67.43
N TYR A 171 -42.80 -10.92 66.26
CA TYR A 171 -44.23 -10.67 66.13
C TYR A 171 -45.06 -11.88 66.57
N ALA A 172 -44.70 -13.08 66.10
CA ALA A 172 -45.36 -14.32 66.49
C ALA A 172 -45.28 -14.56 68.02
N GLU A 173 -44.11 -14.38 68.62
CA GLU A 173 -43.91 -14.50 70.07
C GLU A 173 -44.75 -13.50 70.86
N ARG A 174 -44.82 -12.23 70.41
CA ARG A 174 -45.68 -11.22 71.05
C ARG A 174 -47.16 -11.58 70.95
N MET A 175 -47.61 -12.05 69.79
CA MET A 175 -48.99 -12.49 69.58
C MET A 175 -49.35 -13.68 70.47
N ASP A 176 -48.46 -14.67 70.59
CA ASP A 176 -48.66 -15.80 71.50
C ASP A 176 -48.66 -15.37 72.96
N GLY A 177 -47.79 -14.43 73.34
CA GLY A 177 -47.77 -13.82 74.67
C GLY A 177 -49.09 -13.11 75.01
N LEU A 178 -49.66 -12.36 74.07
CA LEU A 178 -50.96 -11.70 74.24
C LEU A 178 -52.10 -12.72 74.36
N LYS A 179 -52.15 -13.74 73.50
CA LYS A 179 -53.17 -14.81 73.59
C LYS A 179 -53.12 -15.55 74.92
N ARG A 180 -51.91 -15.82 75.47
CA ARG A 180 -51.77 -16.43 76.79
C ARG A 180 -52.29 -15.51 77.89
N LYS A 181 -51.97 -14.22 77.86
CA LYS A 181 -52.49 -13.23 78.82
C LYS A 181 -54.01 -13.11 78.74
N GLU A 182 -54.56 -13.06 77.54
CA GLU A 182 -56.01 -13.04 77.29
C GLU A 182 -56.67 -14.26 77.92
N ARG A 183 -56.14 -15.46 77.67
CA ARG A 183 -56.64 -16.70 78.29
C ARG A 183 -56.59 -16.68 79.81
N VAL A 184 -55.48 -16.24 80.41
CA VAL A 184 -55.35 -16.15 81.87
C VAL A 184 -56.37 -15.16 82.44
N MET A 185 -56.55 -13.99 81.81
CA MET A 185 -57.55 -13.02 82.25
C MET A 185 -58.98 -13.53 82.10
N GLU A 186 -59.27 -14.27 81.03
CA GLU A 186 -60.57 -14.91 80.80
C GLU A 186 -60.86 -16.00 81.85
N GLU A 187 -59.87 -16.84 82.16
CA GLU A 187 -59.95 -17.85 83.23
C GLU A 187 -60.17 -17.19 84.61
N ASP A 188 -59.40 -16.15 84.95
CA ASP A 188 -59.54 -15.39 86.20
C ASP A 188 -60.91 -14.71 86.30
N PHE A 189 -61.39 -14.12 85.21
CA PHE A 189 -62.72 -13.51 85.14
C PHE A 189 -63.82 -14.56 85.36
N ASN A 190 -63.73 -15.71 84.69
CA ASN A 190 -64.68 -16.81 84.84
C ASN A 190 -64.65 -17.39 86.26
N ARG A 191 -63.47 -17.50 86.88
CA ARG A 191 -63.33 -17.90 88.28
C ARG A 191 -64.04 -16.93 89.21
N LYS A 192 -63.76 -15.62 89.10
CA LYS A 192 -64.42 -14.59 89.92
C LYS A 192 -65.93 -14.56 89.71
N LYS A 193 -66.40 -14.71 88.46
CA LYS A 193 -67.83 -14.83 88.14
C LYS A 193 -68.46 -16.03 88.86
N THR A 194 -67.78 -17.18 88.87
CA THR A 194 -68.24 -18.39 89.56
C THR A 194 -68.27 -18.18 91.08
N GLU A 195 -67.22 -17.60 91.66
CA GLU A 195 -67.16 -17.26 93.09
C GLU A 195 -68.28 -16.27 93.48
N LEU A 196 -68.59 -15.29 92.63
CA LEU A 196 -69.69 -14.35 92.83
C LEU A 196 -71.06 -15.02 92.76
N ILE A 197 -71.28 -15.91 91.78
CA ILE A 197 -72.52 -16.71 91.71
C ILE A 197 -72.68 -17.55 92.98
N GLN A 198 -71.62 -18.20 93.45
CA GLN A 198 -71.66 -19.02 94.66
C GLN A 198 -71.91 -18.20 95.94
N THR A 199 -71.38 -16.98 96.04
CA THR A 199 -71.66 -16.10 97.18
C THR A 199 -73.08 -15.56 97.12
N PHE A 200 -73.57 -15.19 95.93
CA PHE A 200 -74.96 -14.79 95.72
C PHE A 200 -75.93 -15.91 96.09
N GLU A 201 -75.67 -17.15 95.68
CA GLU A 201 -76.47 -18.32 96.06
C GLU A 201 -76.45 -18.59 97.57
N ARG A 202 -75.30 -18.41 98.24
CA ARG A 202 -75.20 -18.51 99.70
C ARG A 202 -76.04 -17.44 100.40
N VAL A 203 -75.89 -16.18 100.00
CA VAL A 203 -76.68 -15.06 100.55
C VAL A 203 -78.17 -15.27 100.30
N LYS A 204 -78.56 -15.74 99.10
CA LYS A 204 -79.94 -16.06 98.78
C LYS A 204 -80.51 -17.13 99.71
N LYS A 205 -79.78 -18.23 99.94
CA LYS A 205 -80.17 -19.28 100.90
C LYS A 205 -80.29 -18.75 102.32
N ASP A 206 -79.37 -17.90 102.76
CA ASP A 206 -79.44 -17.29 104.10
C ASP A 206 -80.61 -16.31 104.23
N PHE A 207 -80.94 -15.58 103.16
CA PHE A 207 -82.11 -14.71 103.10
C PHE A 207 -83.41 -15.51 103.14
N GLU A 208 -83.52 -16.57 102.34
CA GLU A 208 -84.66 -17.50 102.35
C GLU A 208 -84.84 -18.15 103.75
N ARG A 209 -83.75 -18.54 104.43
CA ARG A 209 -83.80 -19.04 105.81
C ARG A 209 -84.31 -17.99 106.79
N ARG A 210 -83.83 -16.74 106.70
CA ARG A 210 -84.30 -15.63 107.56
C ARG A 210 -85.76 -15.29 107.29
N GLU A 211 -86.18 -15.29 106.03
CA GLU A 211 -87.58 -15.05 105.66
C GLU A 211 -88.48 -16.16 106.18
N GLN A 212 -88.06 -17.43 106.08
CA GLN A 212 -88.77 -18.56 106.69
C GLN A 212 -88.84 -18.45 108.22
N ALA A 213 -87.75 -18.04 108.87
CA ALA A 213 -87.71 -17.82 110.32
C ALA A 213 -88.66 -16.68 110.74
N LEU A 214 -88.68 -15.57 110.00
CA LEU A 214 -89.60 -14.46 110.23
C LEU A 214 -91.05 -14.86 110.01
N ARG A 215 -91.37 -15.58 108.93
CA ARG A 215 -92.73 -16.12 108.71
C ARG A 215 -93.15 -17.07 109.84
N ALA A 216 -92.24 -17.90 110.34
CA ALA A 216 -92.50 -18.76 111.48
C ALA A 216 -92.70 -17.97 112.79
N GLU A 217 -92.00 -16.84 112.98
CA GLU A 217 -92.23 -15.92 114.10
C GLU A 217 -93.55 -15.15 113.95
N GLU A 218 -93.92 -14.69 112.76
CA GLU A 218 -95.21 -14.05 112.48
C GLU A 218 -96.38 -15.01 112.72
N GLU A 219 -96.26 -16.29 112.34
CA GLU A 219 -97.26 -17.31 112.65
C GLU A 219 -97.35 -17.61 114.15
N LYS A 220 -96.22 -17.62 114.87
CA LYS A 220 -96.19 -17.76 116.32
C LYS A 220 -96.81 -16.54 117.02
N PHE A 221 -96.53 -15.34 116.54
CA PHE A 221 -97.07 -14.08 117.07
C PHE A 221 -98.58 -13.99 116.84
N LYS A 222 -99.06 -14.37 115.64
CA LYS A 222 -100.50 -14.47 115.34
C LYS A 222 -101.24 -15.49 116.21
N LYS A 223 -100.58 -16.59 116.63
CA LYS A 223 -101.15 -17.58 117.55
C LYS A 223 -101.11 -17.16 119.02
N SER A 224 -100.35 -16.12 119.39
CA SER A 224 -100.30 -15.56 120.75
C SER A 224 -101.13 -14.28 120.93
N SER A 225 -101.81 -13.80 119.88
CA SER A 225 -102.62 -12.56 119.90
C SER A 225 -104.08 -12.77 119.51
N GLY A 226 -104.58 -14.01 119.57
CA GLY A 226 -106.00 -14.37 119.50
C GLY A 226 -106.34 -15.32 120.63
#